data_AF-A0A6I6QYE5-F1
#
_entry.id   AF-A0A6I6QYE5-F1
#
_cell.length_a   1.000
_cell.length_b   1.000
_cell.length_c   1.000
_cell.angle_alpha   90.00
_cell.angle_beta   90.00
_cell.angle_gamma   90.00
#
_symmetry.space_group_name_H-M   'P 1'
#
loop_
_entity.id
_entity.type
_entity.pdbx_description
1 polymer ?
#
loop_
_entity_poly.entity_id
_entity_poly.type
_entity_poly.pdbx_seq_one_letter_code
_entity_poly.pdbx_strand_id
1 'polypeptide(L)'
;MENETRRDMLETYAKALEGGLMPLDAAKVLAGRMEADKAFRDAVLLMAGCGGNVDWAMRFIAAPLAFEGEVKAMLVKTFKTGIDTGRLRRADMALAMMAFAAPTASQPLAVSAYLHWAIGDERWARRMVDAAFDRNQTNSLAHLVDAALVRSAHAAELV
;
A
#
# COMPACT_ATOMS: atom_id res chain seq x y z
N MET A 1 -10.73 -7.18 21.63
CA MET A 1 -10.58 -8.14 20.53
C MET A 1 -10.41 -7.47 19.18
N GLU A 2 -11.39 -6.77 18.58
CA GLU A 2 -11.21 -6.28 17.19
C GLU A 2 -10.00 -5.34 17.00
N ASN A 3 -9.77 -4.39 17.91
CA ASN A 3 -8.58 -3.51 17.84
C ASN A 3 -7.26 -4.24 18.04
N GLU A 4 -7.25 -5.31 18.84
CA GLU A 4 -6.07 -6.15 19.09
C GLU A 4 -5.74 -6.95 17.82
N THR A 5 -6.76 -7.54 17.19
CA THR A 5 -6.61 -8.23 15.91
C THR A 5 -6.13 -7.28 14.79
N ARG A 6 -6.63 -6.03 14.74
CA ARG A 6 -6.15 -5.02 13.77
C ARG A 6 -4.68 -4.67 14.01
N ARG A 7 -4.28 -4.49 15.27
CA ARG A 7 -2.89 -4.21 15.64
C ARG A 7 -1.97 -5.37 15.24
N ASP A 8 -2.33 -6.61 15.53
CA ASP A 8 -1.51 -7.79 15.21
C ASP A 8 -1.24 -7.91 13.70
N MET A 9 -2.23 -7.59 12.87
CA MET A 9 -2.07 -7.56 11.41
C MET A 9 -1.03 -6.51 10.99
N LEU A 10 -1.12 -5.31 11.55
CA LEU A 10 -0.20 -4.20 11.23
C LEU A 10 1.20 -4.46 11.78
N GLU A 11 1.34 -5.08 12.94
CA GLU A 11 2.63 -5.50 13.50
C GLU A 11 3.29 -6.57 12.63
N THR A 12 2.50 -7.52 12.10
CA THR A 12 3.01 -8.52 11.16
C THR A 12 3.54 -7.87 9.89
N TYR A 13 2.82 -6.87 9.37
CA TYR A 13 3.28 -6.12 8.21
C TYR A 13 4.52 -5.27 8.51
N ALA A 14 4.57 -4.59 9.66
CA ALA A 14 5.73 -3.82 10.09
C ALA A 14 7.00 -4.69 10.19
N LYS A 15 6.89 -5.88 10.80
CA LYS A 15 7.98 -6.86 10.84
C LYS A 15 8.43 -7.27 9.44
N ALA A 16 7.51 -7.44 8.50
CA ALA A 16 7.85 -7.74 7.11
C ALA A 16 8.63 -6.59 6.45
N LEU A 17 8.22 -5.33 6.70
CA LEU A 17 8.95 -4.14 6.23
C LEU A 17 10.34 -4.00 6.84
N GLU A 18 10.59 -4.62 8.00
CA GLU A 18 11.90 -4.67 8.66
C GLU A 18 12.78 -5.82 8.14
N GLY A 19 12.22 -6.75 7.35
CA GLY A 19 12.94 -7.88 6.75
C GLY A 19 12.51 -9.25 7.28
N GLY A 20 11.51 -9.29 8.16
CA GLY A 20 10.84 -10.52 8.56
C GLY A 20 10.06 -11.17 7.41
N LEU A 21 9.81 -12.47 7.51
CA LEU A 21 8.92 -13.17 6.60
C LEU A 21 7.47 -12.96 7.03
N MET A 22 6.59 -12.68 6.07
CA MET A 22 5.15 -12.62 6.30
C MET A 22 4.55 -14.04 6.24
N PRO A 23 3.93 -14.53 7.33
CA PRO A 23 3.23 -15.83 7.31
C PRO A 23 2.08 -15.84 6.31
N LEU A 24 1.84 -16.99 5.65
CA LEU A 24 0.82 -17.12 4.60
C LEU A 24 -0.59 -16.78 5.10
N ASP A 25 -0.98 -17.27 6.28
CA ASP A 25 -2.30 -17.00 6.86
C ASP A 25 -2.46 -15.50 7.19
N ALA A 26 -1.42 -14.87 7.74
CA ALA A 26 -1.44 -13.44 8.02
C ALA A 26 -1.52 -12.62 6.73
N ALA A 27 -0.81 -13.03 5.67
CA ALA A 27 -0.89 -12.40 4.35
C ALA A 27 -2.33 -12.47 3.79
N LYS A 28 -2.97 -13.66 3.88
CA LYS A 28 -4.34 -13.86 3.43
C LYS A 28 -5.33 -12.98 4.20
N VAL A 29 -5.21 -12.94 5.53
CA VAL A 29 -6.07 -12.14 6.40
C VAL A 29 -5.91 -10.65 6.12
N LEU A 30 -4.67 -10.17 6.00
CA LEU A 30 -4.38 -8.77 5.72
C LEU A 30 -4.88 -8.36 4.32
N ALA A 31 -4.67 -9.20 3.30
CA ALA A 31 -5.21 -8.98 1.97
C ALA A 31 -6.74 -8.86 1.99
N GLY A 32 -7.42 -9.79 2.66
CA GLY A 32 -8.88 -9.76 2.81
C GLY A 32 -9.35 -8.50 3.55
N ARG A 33 -8.60 -8.03 4.56
CA ARG A 33 -8.94 -6.80 5.27
C ARG A 33 -8.77 -5.56 4.39
N MET A 34 -7.73 -5.50 3.57
CA MET A 34 -7.53 -4.41 2.60
C MET A 34 -8.68 -4.32 1.59
N GLU A 35 -9.22 -5.46 1.13
CA GLU A 35 -10.40 -5.49 0.25
C GLU A 35 -11.64 -4.95 0.95
N ALA A 36 -11.85 -5.32 2.23
CA ALA A 36 -13.03 -4.93 2.99
C ALA A 36 -12.99 -3.48 3.50
N ASP A 37 -11.80 -2.94 3.74
CA ASP A 37 -11.60 -1.66 4.42
C ASP A 37 -10.46 -0.86 3.78
N LYS A 38 -10.84 0.18 3.04
CA LYS A 38 -9.91 1.05 2.32
C LYS A 38 -8.96 1.80 3.24
N ALA A 39 -9.35 2.09 4.49
CA ALA A 39 -8.45 2.73 5.45
C ALA A 39 -7.32 1.79 5.84
N PHE A 40 -7.58 0.48 5.89
CA PHE A 40 -6.53 -0.51 6.12
C PHE A 40 -5.55 -0.57 4.94
N ARG A 41 -6.08 -0.56 3.71
CA ARG A 41 -5.29 -0.47 2.48
C ARG A 41 -4.41 0.78 2.45
N ASP A 42 -4.96 1.94 2.82
CA ASP A 42 -4.22 3.20 2.85
C ASP A 42 -3.15 3.21 3.96
N ALA A 43 -3.43 2.62 5.12
CA ALA A 43 -2.43 2.43 6.18
C ALA A 43 -1.24 1.59 5.69
N VAL A 44 -1.50 0.44 5.06
CA VAL A 44 -0.46 -0.44 4.49
C VAL A 44 0.40 0.31 3.46
N LEU A 45 -0.22 1.10 2.58
CA LEU A 45 0.48 1.93 1.62
C LEU A 45 1.39 2.95 2.31
N LEU A 46 0.87 3.69 3.28
CA LEU A 46 1.62 4.76 3.96
C LEU A 46 2.73 4.22 4.87
N MET A 47 2.56 3.05 5.46
CA MET A 47 3.64 2.36 6.18
C MET A 47 4.79 1.96 5.24
N ALA A 48 4.47 1.46 4.05
CA ALA A 48 5.47 1.08 3.04
C ALA A 48 6.14 2.27 2.35
N GLY A 49 5.37 3.28 1.94
CA GLY A 49 5.88 4.41 1.17
C GLY A 49 6.43 5.56 2.04
N CYS A 50 5.84 5.79 3.21
CA CYS A 50 6.07 7.02 3.99
C CYS A 50 6.65 6.80 5.38
N GLY A 51 6.78 5.56 5.84
CA GLY A 51 7.38 5.27 7.14
C GLY A 51 6.44 5.33 8.33
N GLY A 52 5.12 5.28 8.11
CA GLY A 52 4.14 5.12 9.20
C GLY A 52 4.45 3.89 10.06
N ASN A 53 4.29 4.01 11.37
CA ASN A 53 4.38 2.89 12.31
C ASN A 53 2.99 2.35 12.67
N VAL A 54 2.94 1.27 13.46
CA VAL A 54 1.69 0.60 13.84
C VAL A 54 0.76 1.51 14.63
N ASP A 55 1.28 2.26 15.60
CA ASP A 55 0.46 3.17 16.42
C ASP A 55 -0.14 4.30 15.59
N TRP A 56 0.65 4.84 14.66
CA TRP A 56 0.18 5.82 13.68
C TRP A 56 -0.92 5.23 12.80
N ALA A 57 -0.70 4.04 12.23
CA ALA A 57 -1.67 3.37 11.37
C ALA A 57 -2.99 3.07 12.10
N MET A 58 -2.92 2.63 13.36
CA MET A 58 -4.11 2.40 14.19
C MET A 58 -4.94 3.67 14.41
N ARG A 59 -4.27 4.80 14.70
CA ARG A 59 -4.95 6.10 14.85
C ARG A 59 -5.55 6.57 13.52
N PHE A 60 -4.82 6.40 12.43
CA PHE A 60 -5.31 6.72 11.09
C PHE A 60 -6.57 5.91 10.74
N ILE A 61 -6.54 4.59 10.92
CA ILE A 61 -7.70 3.72 10.63
C ILE A 61 -8.91 4.11 11.48
N ALA A 62 -8.69 4.53 12.73
CA ALA A 62 -9.78 4.96 13.61
C ALA A 62 -10.45 6.27 13.15
N ALA A 63 -9.71 7.18 12.51
CA ALA A 63 -10.24 8.47 12.06
C ALA A 63 -9.55 9.01 10.79
N PRO A 64 -9.73 8.39 9.60
CA PRO A 64 -8.93 8.71 8.41
C PRO A 64 -9.01 10.18 7.99
N LEU A 65 -10.20 10.78 8.06
CA LEU A 65 -10.44 12.18 7.68
C LEU A 65 -9.69 13.18 8.57
N ALA A 66 -9.40 12.83 9.83
CA ALA A 66 -8.64 13.70 10.73
C ALA A 66 -7.15 13.79 10.35
N PHE A 67 -6.67 12.90 9.48
CA PHE A 67 -5.27 12.80 9.09
C PHE A 67 -4.99 13.34 7.67
N GLU A 68 -5.98 13.89 6.96
CA GLU A 68 -5.81 14.30 5.56
C GLU A 68 -4.59 15.23 5.35
N GLY A 69 -4.43 16.24 6.20
CA GLY A 69 -3.28 17.15 6.15
C GLY A 69 -1.94 16.47 6.44
N GLU A 70 -1.92 15.52 7.37
CA GLU A 70 -0.71 14.76 7.72
C GLU A 70 -0.32 13.78 6.61
N VAL A 71 -1.30 13.06 6.05
CA VAL A 71 -1.11 12.19 4.88
C VAL A 71 -0.55 12.98 3.71
N LYS A 72 -1.13 14.16 3.42
CA LYS A 72 -0.60 15.04 2.37
C LYS A 72 0.86 15.42 2.65
N ALA A 73 1.18 15.82 3.87
CA ALA A 73 2.56 16.19 4.24
C ALA A 73 3.54 15.01 4.10
N MET A 74 3.13 13.80 4.49
CA MET A 74 3.94 12.59 4.32
C MET A 74 4.18 12.25 2.86
N LEU A 75 3.14 12.26 2.02
CA LEU A 75 3.28 12.01 0.59
C LEU A 75 4.17 13.04 -0.08
N VAL A 76 4.00 14.33 0.24
CA VAL A 76 4.85 15.42 -0.26
C VAL A 76 6.32 15.16 0.07
N LYS A 77 6.60 14.80 1.32
CA LYS A 77 7.95 14.48 1.76
C LYS A 77 8.49 13.28 1.00
N THR A 78 7.75 12.17 0.98
CA THR A 78 8.15 10.93 0.30
C THR A 78 8.46 11.15 -1.18
N PHE A 79 7.61 11.87 -1.91
CA PHE A 79 7.83 12.10 -3.34
C PHE A 79 9.03 13.00 -3.61
N LYS A 80 9.35 13.94 -2.70
CA LYS A 80 10.54 14.79 -2.81
C LYS A 80 11.83 14.06 -2.43
N THR A 81 11.79 13.19 -1.43
CA THR A 81 12.98 12.49 -0.92
C THR A 81 13.22 11.13 -1.56
N GLY A 82 12.22 10.60 -2.26
CA GLY A 82 12.17 9.22 -2.73
C GLY A 82 11.72 8.23 -1.64
N ILE A 83 11.34 7.04 -2.08
CA ILE A 83 11.04 5.89 -1.21
C ILE A 83 12.34 5.10 -1.00
N ASP A 84 12.59 4.66 0.23
CA ASP A 84 13.71 3.79 0.55
C ASP A 84 13.62 2.46 -0.25
N THR A 85 14.62 2.20 -1.11
CA THR A 85 14.61 1.05 -2.02
C THR A 85 14.64 -0.29 -1.28
N GLY A 86 15.29 -0.35 -0.11
CA GLY A 86 15.30 -1.53 0.75
C GLY A 86 13.92 -1.82 1.34
N ARG A 87 13.21 -0.79 1.81
CA ARG A 87 11.82 -0.89 2.28
C ARG A 87 10.88 -1.24 1.13
N LEU A 88 11.04 -0.63 -0.04
CA LEU A 88 10.20 -0.93 -1.21
C LEU A 88 10.30 -2.41 -1.58
N ARG A 89 11.52 -2.97 -1.66
CA ARG A 89 11.72 -4.40 -1.94
C ARG A 89 11.03 -5.31 -0.92
N ARG A 90 11.09 -4.95 0.36
CA ARG A 90 10.43 -5.68 1.46
C ARG A 90 8.91 -5.56 1.37
N ALA A 91 8.41 -4.38 1.05
CA ALA A 91 7.00 -4.13 0.80
C ALA A 91 6.49 -4.96 -0.38
N ASP A 92 7.20 -4.97 -1.52
CA ASP A 92 6.85 -5.79 -2.69
C ASP A 92 6.77 -7.28 -2.35
N MET A 93 7.73 -7.79 -1.57
CA MET A 93 7.69 -9.19 -1.16
C MET A 93 6.47 -9.49 -0.29
N ALA A 94 6.12 -8.61 0.65
CA ALA A 94 4.92 -8.76 1.47
C ALA A 94 3.63 -8.66 0.65
N LEU A 95 3.53 -7.67 -0.25
CA LEU A 95 2.37 -7.46 -1.12
C LEU A 95 2.20 -8.60 -2.13
N ALA A 96 3.30 -9.14 -2.66
CA ALA A 96 3.27 -10.33 -3.50
C ALA A 96 2.78 -11.56 -2.72
N MET A 97 3.24 -11.74 -1.48
CA MET A 97 2.75 -12.81 -0.60
C MET A 97 1.25 -12.67 -0.31
N MET A 98 0.74 -11.46 -0.08
CA MET A 98 -0.69 -11.19 0.06
C MET A 98 -1.47 -11.54 -1.21
N ALA A 99 -0.98 -11.09 -2.36
CA ALA A 99 -1.59 -11.34 -3.66
C ALA A 99 -1.57 -12.83 -4.06
N PHE A 100 -0.58 -13.58 -3.57
CA PHE A 100 -0.48 -15.03 -3.72
C PHE A 100 -1.44 -15.77 -2.77
N ALA A 101 -1.47 -15.37 -1.49
CA ALA A 101 -2.29 -16.01 -0.46
C ALA A 101 -3.79 -15.77 -0.66
N ALA A 102 -4.16 -14.63 -1.27
CA ALA A 102 -5.51 -14.27 -1.66
C ALA A 102 -5.56 -13.93 -3.16
N PRO A 103 -5.71 -14.93 -4.05
CA PRO A 103 -5.63 -14.73 -5.51
C PRO A 103 -6.65 -13.75 -6.09
N THR A 104 -7.79 -13.55 -5.42
CA THR A 104 -8.83 -12.60 -5.82
C THR A 104 -8.60 -11.18 -5.29
N ALA A 105 -7.65 -10.98 -4.37
CA ALA A 105 -7.38 -9.66 -3.79
C ALA A 105 -6.63 -8.78 -4.80
N SER A 106 -7.20 -7.62 -5.09
CA SER A 106 -6.68 -6.61 -6.02
C SER A 106 -5.89 -5.50 -5.31
N GLN A 107 -6.20 -5.22 -4.04
CA GLN A 107 -5.62 -4.10 -3.29
C GLN A 107 -4.11 -4.23 -3.06
N PRO A 108 -3.54 -5.41 -2.74
CA PRO A 108 -2.09 -5.53 -2.62
C PRO A 108 -1.34 -5.15 -3.90
N LEU A 109 -1.91 -5.53 -5.07
CA LEU A 109 -1.36 -5.18 -6.37
C LEU A 109 -1.49 -3.68 -6.64
N ALA A 110 -2.64 -3.08 -6.35
CA ALA A 110 -2.85 -1.64 -6.52
C ALA A 110 -1.92 -0.81 -5.61
N VAL A 111 -1.62 -1.29 -4.40
CA VAL A 111 -0.62 -0.67 -3.52
C VAL A 111 0.77 -0.78 -4.11
N SER A 112 1.19 -1.94 -4.63
CA SER A 112 2.48 -2.07 -5.32
C SER A 112 2.54 -1.14 -6.54
N ALA A 113 1.48 -1.07 -7.34
CA ALA A 113 1.38 -0.16 -8.48
C ALA A 113 1.63 1.29 -8.08
N TYR A 114 1.00 1.75 -7.00
CA TYR A 114 1.18 3.12 -6.50
C TYR A 114 2.62 3.39 -6.04
N LEU A 115 3.21 2.47 -5.28
CA LEU A 115 4.58 2.63 -4.78
C LEU A 115 5.60 2.71 -5.92
N HIS A 116 5.43 1.90 -6.96
CA HIS A 116 6.31 1.90 -8.14
C HIS A 116 6.10 3.13 -9.02
N TRP A 117 4.85 3.55 -9.22
CA TRP A 117 4.57 4.83 -9.89
C TRP A 117 5.21 6.00 -9.13
N ALA A 118 5.14 5.99 -7.80
CA ALA A 118 5.70 7.04 -6.95
C ALA A 118 7.21 7.22 -7.09
N ILE A 119 7.95 6.17 -7.45
CA ILE A 119 9.40 6.23 -7.71
C ILE A 119 9.76 6.33 -9.19
N GLY A 120 8.77 6.44 -10.08
CA GLY A 120 8.98 6.54 -11.53
C GLY A 120 9.21 5.20 -12.25
N ASP A 121 8.98 4.05 -11.60
CA ASP A 121 8.96 2.76 -12.30
C ASP A 121 7.59 2.52 -12.96
N GLU A 122 7.34 3.28 -14.03
CA GLU A 122 6.07 3.24 -14.76
C GLU A 122 5.77 1.86 -15.37
N ARG A 123 6.82 1.14 -15.78
CA ARG A 123 6.69 -0.18 -16.39
C ARG A 123 6.14 -1.17 -15.38
N TRP A 124 6.70 -1.19 -14.17
CA TRP A 124 6.21 -2.07 -13.11
C TRP A 124 4.85 -1.61 -12.60
N ALA A 125 4.65 -0.31 -12.43
CA ALA A 125 3.37 0.27 -12.04
C ALA A 125 2.24 -0.18 -12.98
N ARG A 126 2.43 -0.07 -14.30
CA ARG A 126 1.44 -0.48 -15.29
C ARG A 126 1.11 -1.97 -15.21
N ARG A 127 2.13 -2.83 -15.07
CA ARG A 127 1.91 -4.28 -14.89
C ARG A 127 1.07 -4.59 -13.66
N MET A 128 1.29 -3.88 -12.56
CA MET A 128 0.54 -4.09 -11.33
C MET A 128 -0.88 -3.52 -11.41
N VAL A 129 -1.09 -2.41 -12.14
CA VAL A 129 -2.42 -1.90 -12.49
C VAL A 129 -3.21 -2.95 -13.28
N ASP A 130 -2.63 -3.48 -14.36
CA ASP A 130 -3.28 -4.49 -15.20
C ASP A 130 -3.68 -5.72 -14.36
N ALA A 131 -2.74 -6.23 -13.55
CA ALA A 131 -2.99 -7.37 -12.67
C ALA A 131 -4.04 -7.07 -11.58
N ALA A 132 -4.13 -5.82 -11.11
CA ALA A 132 -5.18 -5.41 -10.17
C ALA A 132 -6.56 -5.38 -10.85
N PHE A 133 -6.63 -4.88 -12.09
CA PHE A 133 -7.87 -4.86 -12.87
C PHE A 133 -8.35 -6.24 -13.30
N ASP A 134 -7.43 -7.17 -13.60
CA ASP A 134 -7.78 -8.57 -13.86
C ASP A 134 -8.55 -9.21 -12.69
N ARG A 135 -8.30 -8.73 -11.46
CA ARG A 135 -8.97 -9.21 -10.24
C ARG A 135 -10.19 -8.37 -9.88
N ASN A 136 -10.11 -7.06 -10.07
CA ASN A 136 -11.19 -6.11 -9.81
C ASN A 136 -11.06 -4.85 -10.67
N GLN A 137 -11.83 -4.80 -11.76
CA GLN A 137 -11.87 -3.67 -12.70
C GLN A 137 -12.33 -2.35 -12.08
N THR A 138 -12.89 -2.35 -10.87
CA THR A 138 -13.35 -1.15 -10.17
C THR A 138 -12.39 -0.67 -9.08
N ASN A 139 -11.18 -1.26 -9.00
CA ASN A 139 -10.22 -0.89 -7.97
C ASN A 139 -9.82 0.60 -8.09
N SER A 140 -10.25 1.40 -7.09
CA SER A 140 -10.07 2.85 -7.11
C SER A 140 -8.62 3.32 -7.06
N LEU A 141 -7.73 2.56 -6.42
CA LEU A 141 -6.31 2.92 -6.36
C LEU A 141 -5.61 2.62 -7.68
N ALA A 142 -5.93 1.48 -8.31
CA ALA A 142 -5.41 1.14 -9.63
C ALA A 142 -5.87 2.18 -10.68
N HIS A 143 -7.13 2.61 -10.64
CA HIS A 143 -7.64 3.71 -11.49
C HIS A 143 -6.89 5.03 -11.30
N LEU A 144 -6.56 5.38 -10.06
CA LEU A 144 -5.78 6.58 -9.77
C LEU A 144 -4.40 6.51 -10.44
N VAL A 145 -3.72 5.37 -10.29
CA VAL A 145 -2.38 5.16 -10.88
C VAL A 145 -2.46 5.13 -12.40
N ASP A 146 -3.43 4.41 -12.98
CA ASP A 146 -3.64 4.35 -14.43
C ASP A 146 -3.85 5.74 -15.03
N ALA A 147 -4.74 6.54 -14.44
CA ALA A 147 -5.00 7.91 -14.88
C ALA A 147 -3.75 8.79 -14.80
N ALA A 148 -2.91 8.62 -13.78
CA ALA A 148 -1.65 9.33 -13.66
C ALA A 148 -0.65 8.91 -14.75
N LEU A 149 -0.52 7.61 -15.02
CA LEU A 149 0.35 7.06 -16.06
C LEU A 149 -0.07 7.52 -17.46
N VAL A 150 -1.38 7.53 -17.76
CA VAL A 150 -1.92 8.01 -19.05
C VAL A 150 -1.57 9.49 -19.27
N ARG A 151 -1.57 10.28 -18.21
CA ARG A 151 -1.22 11.71 -18.26
C ARG A 151 0.29 11.97 -18.20
N SER A 152 1.11 10.92 -18.09
CA SER A 152 2.56 11.04 -17.83
C SER A 152 2.85 11.93 -16.60
N ALA A 153 1.98 11.84 -15.58
CA ALA A 153 2.12 12.63 -14.37
C ALA A 153 3.08 11.93 -13.42
N HIS A 154 4.18 12.60 -13.07
CA HIS A 154 5.14 12.09 -12.11
C HIS A 154 4.71 12.46 -10.69
N ALA A 155 4.81 11.51 -9.74
CA ALA A 155 4.39 11.74 -8.36
C ALA A 155 5.10 12.96 -7.71
N ALA A 156 6.38 13.17 -8.03
CA ALA A 156 7.16 14.31 -7.57
C ALA A 156 6.68 15.68 -8.09
N GLU A 157 5.85 15.70 -9.14
CA GLU A 157 5.30 16.92 -9.75
C GLU A 157 3.89 17.26 -9.23
N LEU A 158 3.28 16.35 -8.47
CA LEU A 158 1.92 16.50 -7.94
C LEU A 158 1.87 17.16 -6.56
N VAL A 159 2.99 17.71 -6.09
CA VAL A 159 3.21 18.20 -4.71
C VAL A 159 3.47 19.70 -4.61
#